data_AF-A0A5A8A9S6-F1
#
_entry.id   AF-A0A5A8A9S6-F1
#
_cell.length_a   1.000
_cell.length_b   1.000
_cell.length_c   1.000
_cell.angle_alpha   90.00
_cell.angle_beta   90.00
_cell.angle_gamma   90.00
#
_symmetry.space_group_name_H-M   'P 1'
#
loop_
_entity.id
_entity.type
_entity.pdbx_description
1 polymer ?
#
loop_
_entity_poly.entity_id
_entity_poly.type
_entity_poly.pdbx_seq_one_letter_code
_entity_poly.pdbx_strand_id
1 'polypeptide(L)'
;MTVTPQPRPSPQQPPAALQQVAGLLQGEAVGRIVAASADLSLVIDADGVIRDAVVGAELEAETVAGWLGRRWIDTVTVESRPKIDALLRDARAEGVTRWRQVNHPSPDGADLPIRYASIRPSEDGPILVLGRDMRAVAALQRRLLETQQALERDYERLRAAETRYRLLFQISGEPVLVVDAGTRRVAEVNPAAARLIGRPAKRITGQDAVDLFDAGSARALEAQFAALRATGQAAEIRATLPHGRGEVTVSASLFRGEGGASVLLQLVADPVAAMAGPDQEAPTAAVLEAMPEGFVVTDTSRRVLMANAAFLELAQLATAGQARGRTLDQWLGRDETEAQALFATLVDHGAVRRFATVIRGAYGGVEDVEVAAVSVAGPRPCLGFAIRPAPRRIPEGRPGVGREVPRSVEQMTELVGRVSMKTLVRETTDLIEKLCIEAALRITRDNRASAAEMLGLSRQGLYVKMRRYGVGDLDDPVEDV
;
A
#
# COMPACT_ATOMS: atom_id res chain seq x y z
N MET A 1 -19.45 -26.74 3.62
CA MET A 1 -19.39 -28.20 3.45
C MET A 1 -18.48 -28.77 4.52
N THR A 2 -19.06 -29.37 5.55
CA THR A 2 -18.36 -30.06 6.62
C THR A 2 -17.79 -31.37 6.09
N VAL A 3 -16.47 -31.42 5.89
CA VAL A 3 -15.78 -32.65 5.48
C VAL A 3 -15.81 -33.63 6.66
N THR A 4 -16.66 -34.65 6.56
CA THR A 4 -16.70 -35.77 7.50
C THR A 4 -15.39 -36.56 7.37
N PRO A 5 -14.65 -36.82 8.46
CA PRO A 5 -13.41 -37.58 8.38
C PRO A 5 -13.72 -39.04 8.00
N GLN A 6 -13.18 -39.51 6.87
CA GLN A 6 -13.27 -40.92 6.50
C GLN A 6 -12.66 -41.82 7.59
N PRO A 7 -13.29 -42.96 7.92
CA PRO A 7 -12.71 -43.95 8.83
C PRO A 7 -11.43 -44.52 8.21
N ARG A 8 -10.37 -44.59 9.02
CA ARG A 8 -9.03 -44.99 8.59
C ARG A 8 -8.96 -46.50 8.33
N PRO A 9 -8.22 -46.96 7.31
CA PRO A 9 -7.95 -48.38 7.12
C PRO A 9 -7.13 -48.91 8.29
N SER A 10 -7.59 -50.01 8.89
CA SER A 10 -6.84 -50.80 9.85
C SER A 10 -5.55 -51.34 9.20
N PRO A 11 -4.44 -51.50 9.95
CA PRO A 11 -3.25 -52.15 9.40
C PRO A 11 -3.64 -53.54 8.90
N GLN A 12 -3.55 -53.77 7.60
CA GLN A 12 -3.84 -55.06 6.99
C GLN A 12 -2.75 -56.05 7.42
N GLN A 13 -3.14 -57.21 7.94
CA GLN A 13 -2.19 -58.30 8.15
C GLN A 13 -1.56 -58.66 6.79
N PRO A 14 -0.22 -58.87 6.76
CA PRO A 14 0.45 -59.21 5.51
C PRO A 14 -0.14 -60.51 4.94
N PRO A 15 -0.37 -60.60 3.61
CA PRO A 15 -0.84 -61.82 2.98
C PRO A 15 0.04 -63.02 3.33
N ALA A 16 -0.54 -64.21 3.47
CA ALA A 16 0.19 -65.43 3.86
C ALA A 16 1.39 -65.74 2.94
N ALA A 17 1.28 -65.44 1.64
CA ALA A 17 2.39 -65.57 0.68
C ALA A 17 3.58 -64.66 1.03
N LEU A 18 3.32 -63.48 1.58
CA LEU A 18 4.34 -62.51 1.99
C LEU A 18 5.03 -62.95 3.29
N GLN A 19 4.32 -63.67 4.18
CA GLN A 19 4.91 -64.31 5.35
C GLN A 19 5.87 -65.45 4.98
N GLN A 20 5.55 -66.23 3.95
CA GLN A 20 6.43 -67.28 3.43
C GLN A 20 7.73 -66.69 2.84
N VAL A 21 7.62 -65.61 2.08
CA VAL A 21 8.80 -64.89 1.56
C VAL A 21 9.60 -64.28 2.71
N ALA A 22 8.95 -63.67 3.71
CA ALA A 22 9.61 -63.06 4.85
C ALA A 22 10.44 -64.07 5.68
N GLY A 23 9.96 -65.31 5.83
CA GLY A 23 10.71 -66.38 6.52
C GLY A 23 11.99 -66.84 5.80
N LEU A 24 12.17 -66.48 4.53
CA LEU A 24 13.36 -66.80 3.73
C LEU A 24 14.35 -65.63 3.64
N LEU A 25 13.99 -64.43 4.12
CA LEU A 25 14.84 -63.25 4.05
C LEU A 25 15.91 -63.28 5.14
N GLN A 26 17.17 -63.32 4.74
CA GLN A 26 18.31 -63.07 5.62
C GLN A 26 18.50 -61.56 5.83
N GLY A 27 19.24 -61.16 6.88
CA GLY A 27 19.42 -59.76 7.27
C GLY A 27 19.89 -58.83 6.13
N GLU A 28 20.79 -59.30 5.27
CA GLU A 28 21.27 -58.53 4.11
C GLU A 28 20.17 -58.28 3.05
N ALA A 29 19.26 -59.23 2.86
CA ALA A 29 18.14 -59.06 1.93
C ALA A 29 17.10 -58.05 2.49
N VAL A 30 16.87 -58.06 3.80
CA VAL A 30 16.01 -57.07 4.48
C VAL A 30 16.61 -55.67 4.34
N GLY A 31 17.91 -55.52 4.55
CA GLY A 31 18.61 -54.23 4.37
C GLY A 31 18.45 -53.66 2.96
N ARG A 32 18.55 -54.51 1.93
CA ARG A 32 18.33 -54.09 0.53
C ARG A 32 16.88 -53.68 0.25
N ILE A 33 15.89 -54.36 0.82
CA ILE A 33 14.47 -53.98 0.67
C ILE A 33 14.20 -52.64 1.34
N VAL A 34 14.76 -52.41 2.53
CA VAL A 34 14.64 -51.14 3.26
C VAL A 34 15.26 -50.01 2.45
N ALA A 35 16.48 -50.18 1.94
CA ALA A 35 17.15 -49.19 1.11
C ALA A 35 16.42 -48.88 -0.21
N ALA A 36 15.68 -49.86 -0.77
CA ALA A 36 14.88 -49.66 -1.99
C ALA A 36 13.49 -49.03 -1.75
N SER A 37 13.01 -49.00 -0.50
CA SER A 37 11.64 -48.60 -0.16
C SER A 37 11.55 -47.29 0.64
N ALA A 38 12.69 -46.76 1.08
CA ALA A 38 12.81 -45.53 1.85
C ALA A 38 13.99 -44.70 1.36
N ASP A 39 13.81 -43.38 1.31
CA ASP A 39 14.86 -42.42 0.94
C ASP A 39 15.86 -42.21 2.09
N LEU A 40 15.46 -42.56 3.31
CA LEU A 40 16.28 -42.54 4.51
C LEU A 40 15.79 -43.65 5.44
N SER A 41 16.70 -44.37 6.08
CA SER A 41 16.37 -45.29 7.17
C SER A 41 17.29 -45.07 8.35
N LEU A 42 16.74 -45.06 9.57
CA LEU A 42 17.49 -44.90 10.81
C LEU A 42 17.29 -46.11 11.71
N VAL A 43 18.35 -46.53 12.41
CA VAL A 43 18.28 -47.51 13.48
C VAL A 43 18.44 -46.77 14.80
N ILE A 44 17.45 -46.90 15.68
CA ILE A 44 17.39 -46.18 16.95
C ILE A 44 17.36 -47.19 18.09
N ASP A 45 18.15 -46.94 19.14
CA ASP A 45 18.14 -47.77 20.34
C ASP A 45 17.01 -47.43 21.32
N ALA A 46 16.98 -48.11 22.47
CA ALA A 46 15.95 -47.92 23.49
C ALA A 46 15.96 -46.51 24.13
N ASP A 47 17.11 -45.83 24.13
CA ASP A 47 17.32 -44.49 24.69
C ASP A 47 16.98 -43.37 23.67
N GLY A 48 16.61 -43.75 22.44
CA GLY A 48 16.28 -42.82 21.36
C GLY A 48 17.50 -42.26 20.64
N VAL A 49 18.66 -42.92 20.75
CA VAL A 49 19.90 -42.54 20.07
C VAL A 49 19.98 -43.19 18.70
N ILE A 50 20.33 -42.41 17.68
CA ILE A 50 20.54 -42.88 16.31
C ILE A 50 21.86 -43.65 16.27
N ARG A 51 21.80 -44.96 16.03
CA ARG A 51 22.96 -45.86 15.96
C ARG A 51 23.48 -46.04 14.55
N ASP A 52 22.58 -46.10 13.59
CA ASP A 52 22.91 -46.29 12.20
C ASP A 52 21.94 -45.52 11.30
N ALA A 53 22.39 -45.17 10.10
CA ALA A 53 21.61 -44.46 9.11
C ALA A 53 21.98 -44.90 7.69
N VAL A 54 20.97 -45.28 6.90
CA VAL A 54 21.11 -45.59 5.48
C VAL A 54 20.40 -44.52 4.69
N VAL A 55 21.13 -43.87 3.80
CA VAL A 55 20.63 -42.76 2.98
C VAL A 55 20.47 -43.25 1.54
N GLY A 56 19.30 -43.02 0.96
CA GLY A 56 19.05 -43.27 -0.46
C GLY A 56 19.81 -42.28 -1.34
N ALA A 57 19.94 -42.58 -2.64
CA ALA A 57 20.79 -41.82 -3.55
C ALA A 57 20.41 -40.32 -3.72
N GLU A 58 19.20 -39.92 -3.34
CA GLU A 58 18.68 -38.56 -3.51
C GLU A 58 18.86 -37.64 -2.29
N LEU A 59 19.18 -38.19 -1.11
CA LEU A 59 19.50 -37.38 0.09
C LEU A 59 21.01 -37.15 0.20
N GLU A 60 21.40 -35.96 0.65
CA GLU A 60 22.80 -35.65 0.93
C GLU A 60 23.28 -36.40 2.18
N ALA A 61 24.22 -37.32 2.01
CA ALA A 61 24.75 -38.15 3.08
C ALA A 61 25.43 -37.32 4.20
N GLU A 62 25.95 -36.13 3.87
CA GLU A 62 26.64 -35.24 4.80
C GLU A 62 25.72 -34.68 5.90
N THR A 63 24.45 -34.39 5.59
CA THR A 63 23.48 -33.89 6.58
C THR A 63 23.16 -34.96 7.63
N VAL A 64 23.06 -36.22 7.20
CA VAL A 64 22.67 -37.35 8.04
C VAL A 64 23.85 -37.88 8.87
N ALA A 65 25.08 -37.79 8.37
CA ALA A 65 26.28 -38.18 9.11
C ALA A 65 26.41 -37.47 10.47
N GLY A 66 25.99 -36.21 10.56
CA GLY A 66 25.99 -35.43 11.79
C GLY A 66 24.95 -35.87 12.84
N TRP A 67 24.02 -36.76 12.49
CA TRP A 67 22.97 -37.25 13.39
C TRP A 67 23.39 -38.52 14.16
N LEU A 68 24.36 -39.27 13.63
CA LEU A 68 24.83 -40.51 14.23
C LEU A 68 25.36 -40.26 15.65
N GLY A 69 24.95 -41.11 16.60
CA GLY A 69 25.31 -41.02 18.01
C GLY A 69 24.55 -39.96 18.80
N ARG A 70 23.66 -39.17 18.17
CA ARG A 70 22.82 -38.19 18.85
C ARG A 70 21.43 -38.75 19.14
N ARG A 71 20.74 -38.16 20.13
CA ARG A 71 19.32 -38.46 20.36
C ARG A 71 18.52 -37.91 19.18
N TRP A 72 17.61 -38.71 18.62
CA TRP A 72 16.85 -38.32 17.44
C TRP A 72 16.07 -37.02 17.63
N ILE A 73 15.53 -36.80 18.83
CA ILE A 73 14.81 -35.58 19.22
C ILE A 73 15.66 -34.30 19.14
N ASP A 74 16.98 -34.41 19.21
CA ASP A 74 17.91 -33.29 19.14
C ASP A 74 18.34 -32.97 17.70
N THR A 75 17.97 -33.81 16.73
CA THR A 75 18.29 -33.64 15.31
C THR A 75 17.19 -32.97 14.51
N VAL A 76 16.09 -32.57 15.16
CA VAL A 76 14.87 -32.04 14.52
C VAL A 76 14.52 -30.66 15.05
N THR A 77 13.67 -29.94 14.33
CA THR A 77 13.13 -28.66 14.80
C THR A 77 12.29 -28.82 16.06
N VAL A 78 12.18 -27.75 16.87
CA VAL A 78 11.46 -27.76 18.16
C VAL A 78 10.01 -28.24 17.99
N GLU A 79 9.34 -27.82 16.92
CA GLU A 79 7.96 -28.20 16.58
C GLU A 79 7.81 -29.68 16.20
N SER A 80 8.91 -30.32 15.78
CA SER A 80 8.93 -31.72 15.37
C SER A 80 9.22 -32.68 16.53
N ARG A 81 9.76 -32.20 17.65
CA ARG A 81 10.08 -33.02 18.83
C ARG A 81 8.91 -33.83 19.37
N PRO A 82 7.69 -33.27 19.54
CA PRO A 82 6.54 -34.07 20.00
C PRO A 82 6.15 -35.19 19.04
N LYS A 83 6.46 -35.02 17.74
CA LYS A 83 6.21 -36.04 16.71
C LYS A 83 7.23 -37.19 16.82
N ILE A 84 8.49 -36.87 17.15
CA ILE A 84 9.52 -37.87 17.44
C ILE A 84 9.15 -38.69 18.67
N ASP A 85 8.75 -38.03 19.77
CA ASP A 85 8.30 -38.74 20.97
C ASP A 85 7.14 -39.68 20.68
N ALA A 86 6.20 -39.24 19.84
CA ALA A 86 5.09 -40.08 19.42
C ALA A 86 5.54 -41.25 18.54
N LEU A 87 6.47 -41.06 17.60
CA LEU A 87 7.02 -42.15 16.77
C LEU A 87 7.76 -43.19 17.61
N LEU A 88 8.53 -42.77 18.61
CA LEU A 88 9.26 -43.68 19.49
C LEU A 88 8.33 -44.41 20.46
N ARG A 89 7.33 -43.71 21.01
CA ARG A 89 6.34 -44.30 21.91
C ARG A 89 5.42 -45.28 21.18
N ASP A 90 4.88 -44.86 20.03
CA ASP A 90 3.95 -45.66 19.23
C ASP A 90 4.66 -46.91 18.68
N ALA A 91 5.97 -46.87 18.44
CA ALA A 91 6.74 -48.04 17.98
C ALA A 91 6.92 -49.14 19.04
N ARG A 92 6.71 -48.81 20.32
CA ARG A 92 6.67 -49.80 21.40
C ARG A 92 5.38 -50.60 21.38
N ALA A 93 4.31 -50.07 20.79
CA ALA A 93 3.10 -50.83 20.51
C ALA A 93 3.31 -51.62 19.21
N GLU A 94 2.94 -52.89 19.20
CA GLU A 94 3.16 -53.79 18.05
C GLU A 94 2.68 -53.19 16.73
N GLY A 95 3.57 -53.15 15.73
CA GLY A 95 3.24 -52.76 14.34
C GLY A 95 4.01 -51.54 13.82
N VAL A 96 3.64 -51.13 12.60
CA VAL A 96 4.18 -49.93 11.95
C VAL A 96 3.41 -48.71 12.43
N THR A 97 4.12 -47.70 12.91
CA THR A 97 3.50 -46.45 13.36
C THR A 97 2.91 -45.64 12.21
N ARG A 98 2.06 -44.68 12.55
CA ARG A 98 1.52 -43.74 11.57
C ARG A 98 2.62 -42.83 11.02
N TRP A 99 2.61 -42.65 9.71
CA TRP A 99 3.52 -41.72 9.05
C TRP A 99 3.33 -40.28 9.54
N ARG A 100 4.41 -39.65 10.03
CA ARG A 100 4.41 -38.27 10.53
C ARG A 100 5.50 -37.45 9.82
N GLN A 101 5.19 -36.22 9.44
CA GLN A 101 6.17 -35.30 8.84
C GLN A 101 6.96 -34.56 9.92
N VAL A 102 8.27 -34.67 9.83
CA VAL A 102 9.28 -34.12 10.74
C VAL A 102 10.22 -33.25 9.92
N ASN A 103 10.60 -32.10 10.47
CA ASN A 103 11.54 -31.20 9.81
C ASN A 103 12.89 -31.26 10.54
N HIS A 104 13.96 -31.43 9.77
CA HIS A 104 15.33 -31.35 10.23
C HIS A 104 15.92 -29.99 9.86
N PRO A 105 16.63 -29.30 10.78
CA PRO A 105 17.34 -28.08 10.44
C PRO A 105 18.44 -28.38 9.42
N SER A 106 18.51 -27.57 8.36
CA SER A 106 19.55 -27.67 7.33
C SER A 106 20.54 -26.50 7.43
N PRO A 107 21.84 -26.68 7.14
CA PRO A 107 22.81 -25.59 7.03
C PRO A 107 22.42 -24.54 5.98
N ASP A 108 21.74 -24.96 4.91
CA ASP A 108 21.32 -24.09 3.79
C ASP A 108 20.06 -23.26 4.09
N GLY A 109 19.60 -23.27 5.35
CA GLY A 109 18.53 -22.44 5.88
C GLY A 109 17.11 -22.98 5.66
N ALA A 110 16.85 -23.71 4.57
CA ALA A 110 15.56 -24.38 4.38
C ALA A 110 15.56 -25.73 5.08
N ASP A 111 14.65 -25.92 6.06
CA ASP A 111 14.47 -27.20 6.74
C ASP A 111 14.28 -28.35 5.74
N LEU A 112 14.82 -29.53 6.09
CA LEU A 112 14.67 -30.78 5.36
C LEU A 112 13.43 -31.53 5.89
N PRO A 113 12.31 -31.54 5.13
CA PRO A 113 11.10 -32.24 5.55
C PRO A 113 11.19 -33.72 5.19
N ILE A 114 11.07 -34.59 6.20
CA ILE A 114 11.06 -36.05 6.02
C ILE A 114 9.82 -36.61 6.68
N ARG A 115 9.11 -37.49 5.97
CA ARG A 115 7.98 -38.22 6.55
C ARG A 115 8.48 -39.55 7.08
N TYR A 116 8.28 -39.81 8.37
CA TYR A 116 8.76 -41.01 9.03
C TYR A 116 7.64 -41.94 9.47
N ALA A 117 7.90 -43.24 9.37
CA ALA A 117 7.22 -44.29 10.12
C ALA A 117 8.27 -45.14 10.85
N SER A 118 7.90 -45.71 11.99
CA SER A 118 8.77 -46.51 12.84
C SER A 118 8.16 -47.89 13.06
N ILE A 119 9.01 -48.90 13.22
CA ILE A 119 8.64 -50.28 13.53
C ILE A 119 9.66 -50.84 14.51
N ARG A 120 9.18 -51.60 15.51
CA ARG A 120 10.04 -52.36 16.41
C ARG A 120 9.80 -53.86 16.19
N PRO A 121 10.72 -54.58 15.52
CA PRO A 121 10.49 -55.98 15.14
C PRO A 121 10.40 -56.97 16.33
N SER A 122 11.01 -56.63 17.47
CA SER A 122 10.98 -57.43 18.69
C SER A 122 10.94 -56.52 19.93
N GLU A 123 10.35 -57.00 21.04
CA GLU A 123 10.18 -56.20 22.27
C GLU A 123 11.48 -55.68 22.89
N ASP A 124 12.62 -56.33 22.63
CA ASP A 124 13.95 -55.91 23.09
C ASP A 124 14.86 -55.42 21.95
N GLY A 125 14.36 -55.40 20.72
CA GLY A 125 15.12 -55.00 19.54
C GLY A 125 15.23 -53.48 19.34
N PRO A 126 16.12 -53.04 18.44
CA PRO A 126 16.18 -51.64 18.02
C PRO A 126 14.92 -51.25 17.23
N ILE A 127 14.65 -49.95 17.20
CA ILE A 127 13.57 -49.36 16.41
C ILE A 127 14.12 -49.04 15.02
N LEU A 128 13.51 -49.60 13.99
CA LEU A 128 13.76 -49.24 12.60
C LEU A 128 12.83 -48.09 12.20
N VAL A 129 13.39 -47.03 11.66
CA VAL A 129 12.66 -45.86 11.16
C VAL A 129 12.85 -45.77 9.65
N LEU A 130 11.74 -45.63 8.93
CA LEU A 130 11.69 -45.45 7.49
C LEU A 130 11.27 -44.01 7.19
N GLY A 131 12.08 -43.31 6.42
CA GLY A 131 11.93 -41.92 6.01
C GLY A 131 11.67 -41.78 4.51
N ARG A 132 10.77 -40.87 4.15
CA ARG A 132 10.52 -40.45 2.77
C ARG A 132 10.81 -38.97 2.62
N ASP A 133 11.59 -38.61 1.61
CA ASP A 133 11.93 -37.24 1.30
C ASP A 133 10.70 -36.49 0.79
N MET A 134 10.40 -35.35 1.42
CA MET A 134 9.28 -34.51 1.04
C MET A 134 9.72 -33.22 0.33
N ARG A 135 11.01 -33.01 0.05
CA ARG A 135 11.53 -31.79 -0.61
C ARG A 135 10.87 -31.53 -1.96
N ALA A 136 10.75 -32.55 -2.81
CA ALA A 136 10.11 -32.41 -4.12
C ALA A 136 8.64 -31.99 -4.00
N VAL A 137 7.89 -32.61 -3.09
CA VAL A 137 6.47 -32.29 -2.83
C VAL A 137 6.34 -30.88 -2.23
N ALA A 138 7.18 -30.52 -1.26
CA ALA A 138 7.19 -29.19 -0.64
C ALA A 138 7.58 -28.08 -1.63
N ALA A 139 8.51 -28.35 -2.56
CA ALA A 139 8.86 -27.44 -3.63
C ALA A 139 7.68 -27.20 -4.59
N LEU A 140 6.97 -28.26 -4.97
CA LEU A 140 5.78 -28.14 -5.83
C LEU A 140 4.65 -27.38 -5.13
N GLN A 141 4.40 -27.65 -3.84
CA GLN A 141 3.41 -26.93 -3.05
C GLN A 141 3.74 -25.43 -2.92
N ARG A 142 5.00 -25.09 -2.66
CA ARG A 142 5.46 -23.68 -2.62
C ARG A 142 5.23 -23.00 -3.96
N ARG A 143 5.65 -23.62 -5.07
CA ARG A 143 5.47 -23.07 -6.41
C ARG A 143 4.00 -22.84 -6.75
N LEU A 144 3.12 -23.76 -6.37
CA LEU A 144 1.68 -23.61 -6.56
C LEU A 144 1.14 -22.40 -5.79
N LEU A 145 1.50 -22.28 -4.51
CA LEU A 145 1.08 -21.17 -3.65
C LEU A 145 1.57 -19.82 -4.22
N GLU A 146 2.84 -19.74 -4.59
CA GLU A 146 3.44 -18.54 -5.20
C GLU A 146 2.73 -18.16 -6.49
N THR A 147 2.43 -19.13 -7.35
CA THR A 147 1.70 -18.90 -8.60
C THR A 147 0.29 -18.39 -8.31
N GLN A 148 -0.42 -18.97 -7.35
CA GLN A 148 -1.75 -18.52 -6.96
C GLN A 148 -1.73 -17.08 -6.43
N GLN A 149 -0.78 -16.76 -5.53
CA GLN A 149 -0.63 -15.41 -4.99
C GLN A 149 -0.26 -14.38 -6.08
N ALA A 150 0.55 -14.77 -7.06
CA ALA A 150 0.88 -13.89 -8.19
C ALA A 150 -0.38 -13.58 -9.03
N LEU A 151 -1.19 -14.61 -9.34
CA LEU A 151 -2.43 -14.45 -10.08
C LEU A 151 -3.45 -13.56 -9.34
N GLU A 152 -3.58 -13.75 -8.02
CA GLU A 152 -4.47 -12.92 -7.19
C GLU A 152 -4.05 -11.44 -7.23
N ARG A 153 -2.75 -11.15 -7.10
CA ARG A 153 -2.22 -9.78 -7.18
C ARG A 153 -2.44 -9.15 -8.56
N ASP A 154 -2.25 -9.91 -9.63
CA ASP A 154 -2.45 -9.41 -10.99
C ASP A 154 -3.93 -9.15 -11.27
N TYR A 155 -4.82 -10.01 -10.76
CA TYR A 155 -6.26 -9.79 -10.84
C TYR A 155 -6.70 -8.51 -10.10
N GLU A 156 -6.21 -8.29 -8.87
CA GLU A 156 -6.50 -7.07 -8.10
C GLU A 156 -6.00 -5.81 -8.82
N ARG A 157 -4.79 -5.85 -9.40
CA ARG A 157 -4.23 -4.75 -10.18
C ARG A 157 -5.08 -4.42 -11.40
N LEU A 158 -5.48 -5.45 -12.16
CA LEU A 158 -6.36 -5.28 -13.31
C LEU A 158 -7.69 -4.67 -12.90
N ARG A 159 -8.29 -5.17 -11.81
CA ARG A 159 -9.57 -4.66 -11.31
C ARG A 159 -9.48 -3.20 -10.85
N ALA A 160 -8.40 -2.83 -10.18
CA ALA A 160 -8.15 -1.45 -9.77
C ALA A 160 -7.96 -0.52 -10.98
N ALA A 161 -7.24 -0.97 -12.01
CA ALA A 161 -7.06 -0.23 -13.26
C ALA A 161 -8.40 -0.04 -14.00
N GLU A 162 -9.20 -1.10 -14.13
CA GLU A 162 -10.53 -1.05 -14.75
C GLU A 162 -11.46 -0.08 -14.02
N THR A 163 -11.49 -0.16 -12.68
CA THR A 163 -12.32 0.72 -11.84
C THR A 163 -11.89 2.18 -12.00
N ARG A 164 -10.57 2.45 -12.00
CA ARG A 164 -10.03 3.79 -12.21
C ARG A 164 -10.41 4.33 -13.60
N TYR A 165 -10.26 3.51 -14.64
CA TYR A 165 -10.67 3.87 -16.00
C TYR A 165 -12.16 4.25 -16.04
N ARG A 166 -13.05 3.40 -15.52
CA ARG A 166 -14.50 3.66 -15.52
C ARG A 166 -14.85 4.95 -14.77
N LEU A 167 -14.23 5.19 -13.62
CA LEU A 167 -14.47 6.41 -12.84
C LEU A 167 -14.00 7.66 -13.57
N LEU A 168 -12.77 7.67 -14.08
CA LEU A 168 -12.23 8.81 -14.84
C LEU A 168 -13.05 9.08 -16.10
N PHE A 169 -13.43 8.03 -16.82
CA PHE A 169 -14.25 8.14 -18.02
C PHE A 169 -15.64 8.71 -17.69
N GLN A 170 -16.29 8.27 -16.61
CA GLN A 170 -17.62 8.75 -16.21
C GLN A 170 -17.62 10.18 -15.63
N ILE A 171 -16.60 10.55 -14.86
CA ILE A 171 -16.53 11.84 -14.16
C ILE A 171 -15.96 12.93 -15.07
N SER A 172 -15.21 12.58 -16.12
CA SER A 172 -14.65 13.56 -17.05
C SER A 172 -15.72 14.50 -17.62
N GLY A 173 -15.46 15.81 -17.50
CA GLY A 173 -16.31 16.86 -18.06
C GLY A 173 -16.14 17.02 -19.57
N GLU A 174 -15.05 16.50 -20.13
CA GLU A 174 -14.79 16.54 -21.57
C GLU A 174 -15.64 15.49 -22.30
N PRO A 175 -16.39 15.88 -23.34
CA PRO A 175 -17.13 14.94 -24.18
C PRO A 175 -16.22 13.96 -24.93
N VAL A 176 -16.27 12.68 -24.58
CA VAL A 176 -15.40 11.64 -25.18
C VAL A 176 -16.19 10.39 -25.58
N LEU A 177 -15.85 9.84 -26.75
CA LEU A 177 -16.32 8.54 -27.22
C LEU A 177 -15.14 7.63 -27.56
N VAL A 178 -15.30 6.34 -27.30
CA VAL A 178 -14.40 5.29 -27.77
C VAL A 178 -15.12 4.55 -28.90
N VAL A 179 -14.48 4.45 -30.05
CA VAL A 179 -15.04 3.88 -31.28
C VAL A 179 -14.13 2.76 -31.75
N ASP A 180 -14.70 1.63 -32.17
CA ASP A 180 -13.95 0.56 -32.81
C ASP A 180 -13.43 1.02 -34.18
N ALA A 181 -12.12 0.93 -34.43
CA ALA A 181 -11.52 1.48 -35.65
C ALA A 181 -11.91 0.71 -36.92
N GLY A 182 -12.27 -0.58 -36.80
CA GLY A 182 -12.63 -1.43 -37.93
C GLY A 182 -14.07 -1.19 -38.41
N THR A 183 -14.99 -1.11 -37.47
CA THR A 183 -16.44 -1.04 -37.71
C THR A 183 -17.01 0.37 -37.59
N ARG A 184 -16.24 1.34 -37.06
CA ARG A 184 -16.69 2.70 -36.69
C ARG A 184 -17.83 2.72 -35.67
N ARG A 185 -18.11 1.58 -35.01
CA ARG A 185 -19.16 1.53 -34.00
C ARG A 185 -18.67 2.05 -32.68
N VAL A 186 -19.50 2.85 -32.01
CA VAL A 186 -19.18 3.36 -30.68
C VAL A 186 -19.12 2.20 -29.69
N ALA A 187 -17.96 1.95 -29.11
CA ALA A 187 -17.76 0.99 -28.04
C ALA A 187 -18.21 1.57 -26.69
N GLU A 188 -17.77 2.79 -26.37
CA GLU A 188 -18.09 3.46 -25.10
C GLU A 188 -18.32 4.96 -25.31
N VAL A 189 -19.18 5.54 -24.47
CA VAL A 189 -19.47 6.98 -24.49
C VAL A 189 -19.59 7.46 -23.05
N ASN A 190 -18.94 8.59 -22.76
CA ASN A 190 -19.04 9.16 -21.42
C ASN A 190 -20.29 10.03 -21.26
N PRO A 191 -20.70 10.36 -20.02
CA PRO A 191 -21.88 11.19 -19.77
C PRO A 191 -21.81 12.58 -20.42
N ALA A 192 -20.62 13.19 -20.51
CA ALA A 192 -20.44 14.50 -21.15
C ALA A 192 -20.76 14.45 -22.65
N ALA A 193 -20.26 13.46 -23.38
CA ALA A 193 -20.59 13.26 -24.79
C ALA A 193 -22.06 12.87 -24.99
N ALA A 194 -22.63 12.03 -24.13
CA ALA A 194 -24.05 11.70 -24.20
C ALA A 194 -24.95 12.95 -24.04
N ARG A 195 -24.60 13.86 -23.12
CA ARG A 195 -25.31 15.15 -22.94
C ARG A 195 -25.15 16.06 -24.16
N LEU A 196 -23.93 16.19 -24.69
CA LEU A 196 -23.64 17.03 -25.85
C LEU A 196 -24.39 16.56 -27.10
N ILE A 197 -24.30 15.27 -27.41
CA ILE A 197 -25.01 14.64 -28.54
C ILE A 197 -26.52 14.62 -28.30
N GLY A 198 -26.93 14.56 -27.04
CA GLY A 198 -28.33 14.65 -26.65
C GLY A 198 -29.11 13.36 -26.74
N ARG A 199 -28.41 12.23 -26.70
CA ARG A 199 -28.99 10.88 -26.72
C ARG A 199 -28.52 10.12 -25.49
N PRO A 200 -29.34 9.22 -24.92
CA PRO A 200 -28.89 8.39 -23.81
C PRO A 200 -27.75 7.47 -24.26
N ALA A 201 -26.75 7.27 -23.41
CA ALA A 201 -25.54 6.47 -23.72
C ALA A 201 -25.86 5.10 -24.35
N LYS A 202 -26.87 4.39 -23.81
CA LYS A 202 -27.33 3.09 -24.34
C LYS A 202 -27.81 3.11 -25.79
N ARG A 203 -28.24 4.27 -26.30
CA ARG A 203 -28.64 4.43 -27.71
C ARG A 203 -27.48 4.85 -28.61
N ILE A 204 -26.41 5.39 -28.04
CA ILE A 204 -25.21 5.80 -28.79
C ILE A 204 -24.28 4.60 -28.97
N THR A 205 -24.08 3.81 -27.91
CA THR A 205 -23.26 2.59 -27.96
C THR A 205 -23.76 1.64 -29.05
N GLY A 206 -22.84 1.19 -29.91
CA GLY A 206 -23.09 0.28 -31.02
C GLY A 206 -23.59 0.93 -32.32
N GLN A 207 -23.90 2.23 -32.33
CA GLN A 207 -24.20 2.99 -33.55
C GLN A 207 -22.90 3.33 -34.31
N ASP A 208 -22.99 3.52 -35.63
CA ASP A 208 -21.88 4.10 -36.40
C ASP A 208 -21.65 5.53 -35.90
N ALA A 209 -20.39 5.86 -35.59
CA ALA A 209 -20.01 7.16 -35.07
C ALA A 209 -20.37 8.30 -36.04
N VAL A 210 -20.42 8.03 -37.36
CA VAL A 210 -20.79 9.01 -38.38
C VAL A 210 -22.27 9.42 -38.26
N ASP A 211 -23.15 8.48 -37.91
CA ASP A 211 -24.61 8.69 -37.79
C ASP A 211 -25.01 9.51 -36.55
N LEU A 212 -24.03 9.86 -35.71
CA LEU A 212 -24.23 10.72 -34.55
C LEU A 212 -24.23 12.21 -34.92
N PHE A 213 -23.79 12.55 -36.12
CA PHE A 213 -23.67 13.91 -36.63
C PHE A 213 -24.67 14.18 -37.76
N ASP A 214 -24.79 15.44 -38.16
CA ASP A 214 -25.61 15.82 -39.30
C ASP A 214 -25.05 15.25 -40.63
N ALA A 215 -25.93 14.99 -41.59
CA ALA A 215 -25.55 14.42 -42.89
C ALA A 215 -24.51 15.26 -43.64
N GLY A 216 -24.50 16.58 -43.45
CA GLY A 216 -23.49 17.46 -44.03
C GLY A 216 -22.05 17.17 -43.57
N SER A 217 -21.87 16.59 -42.38
CA SER A 217 -20.57 16.27 -41.79
C SER A 217 -20.10 14.83 -42.07
N ALA A 218 -20.97 13.97 -42.62
CA ALA A 218 -20.69 12.56 -42.79
C ALA A 218 -19.41 12.31 -43.59
N ARG A 219 -19.28 12.91 -44.79
CA ARG A 219 -18.12 12.73 -45.67
C ARG A 219 -16.80 13.14 -45.01
N ALA A 220 -16.80 14.19 -44.19
CA ALA A 220 -15.62 14.66 -43.49
C ALA A 220 -15.19 13.67 -42.39
N LEU A 221 -16.15 13.16 -41.60
CA LEU A 221 -15.91 12.13 -40.59
C LEU A 221 -15.40 10.83 -41.21
N GLU A 222 -15.98 10.39 -42.33
CA GLU A 222 -15.52 9.19 -43.04
C GLU A 222 -14.07 9.33 -43.51
N ALA A 223 -13.72 10.50 -44.07
CA ALA A 223 -12.35 10.81 -44.47
C ALA A 223 -11.41 10.85 -43.24
N GLN A 224 -11.85 11.37 -42.11
CA GLN A 224 -11.08 11.37 -40.85
C GLN A 224 -10.78 9.95 -40.37
N PHE A 225 -11.78 9.06 -40.34
CA PHE A 225 -11.59 7.64 -39.99
C PHE A 225 -10.73 6.88 -41.00
N ALA A 226 -10.80 7.22 -42.29
CA ALA A 226 -9.93 6.64 -43.30
C ALA A 226 -8.47 7.10 -43.12
N ALA A 227 -8.25 8.39 -42.85
CA ALA A 227 -6.94 8.95 -42.56
C ALA A 227 -6.33 8.33 -41.29
N LEU A 228 -7.09 8.24 -40.19
CA LEU A 228 -6.63 7.58 -38.96
C LEU A 228 -6.17 6.14 -39.19
N ARG A 229 -6.88 5.37 -40.04
CA ARG A 229 -6.48 4.00 -40.37
C ARG A 229 -5.23 3.92 -41.25
N ALA A 230 -5.04 4.88 -42.15
CA ALA A 230 -3.92 4.89 -43.09
C ALA A 230 -2.63 5.45 -42.47
N THR A 231 -2.71 6.53 -41.68
CA THR A 231 -1.55 7.29 -41.19
C THR A 231 -1.44 7.33 -39.67
N GLY A 232 -2.45 6.88 -38.93
CA GLY A 232 -2.50 6.95 -37.46
C GLY A 232 -2.82 8.34 -36.90
N GLN A 233 -2.95 9.35 -37.75
CA GLN A 233 -3.24 10.73 -37.39
C GLN A 233 -4.29 11.31 -38.33
N ALA A 234 -5.18 12.14 -37.79
CA ALA A 234 -6.10 12.93 -38.60
C ALA A 234 -6.21 14.34 -38.05
N ALA A 235 -6.46 15.30 -38.95
CA ALA A 235 -6.73 16.67 -38.57
C ALA A 235 -8.07 16.76 -37.82
N GLU A 236 -8.19 17.78 -36.98
CA GLU A 236 -9.46 18.17 -36.38
C GLU A 236 -10.43 18.62 -37.47
N ILE A 237 -11.70 18.26 -37.33
CA ILE A 237 -12.75 18.65 -38.27
C ILE A 237 -13.88 19.35 -37.53
N ARG A 238 -14.57 20.26 -38.20
CA ARG A 238 -15.84 20.81 -37.71
C ARG A 238 -16.98 19.91 -38.18
N ALA A 239 -17.84 19.53 -37.24
CA ALA A 239 -19.03 18.74 -37.51
C ALA A 239 -20.25 19.38 -36.85
N THR A 240 -21.40 19.24 -37.47
CA THR A 240 -22.66 19.77 -36.94
C THR A 240 -23.39 18.66 -36.19
N LEU A 241 -23.88 18.95 -34.99
CA LEU A 241 -24.72 18.01 -34.25
C LEU A 241 -26.16 18.01 -34.77
N PRO A 242 -26.85 16.87 -34.80
CA PRO A 242 -28.21 16.79 -35.31
C PRO A 242 -29.20 17.54 -34.39
N HIS A 243 -30.34 17.93 -34.95
CA HIS A 243 -31.41 18.68 -34.26
C HIS A 243 -31.00 20.10 -33.80
N GLY A 244 -30.07 20.75 -34.52
CA GLY A 244 -29.73 22.15 -34.28
C GLY A 244 -28.98 22.41 -32.96
N ARG A 245 -28.22 21.42 -32.46
CA ARG A 245 -27.43 21.55 -31.22
C ARG A 245 -26.09 22.26 -31.37
N GLY A 246 -25.86 22.88 -32.53
CA GLY A 246 -24.65 23.65 -32.83
C GLY A 246 -23.55 22.84 -33.50
N GLU A 247 -22.41 23.51 -33.72
CA GLU A 247 -21.21 22.92 -34.28
C GLU A 247 -20.23 22.50 -33.18
N VAL A 248 -19.51 21.42 -33.45
CA VAL A 248 -18.47 20.88 -32.59
C VAL A 248 -17.21 20.63 -33.40
N THR A 249 -16.07 20.84 -32.77
CA THR A 249 -14.78 20.40 -33.28
C THR A 249 -14.54 18.96 -32.82
N VAL A 250 -14.24 18.08 -33.77
CA VAL A 250 -13.99 16.65 -33.55
C VAL A 250 -12.51 16.37 -33.72
N SER A 251 -11.86 16.05 -32.61
CA SER A 251 -10.51 15.50 -32.57
C SER A 251 -10.59 13.98 -32.46
N ALA A 252 -9.70 13.28 -33.17
CA ALA A 252 -9.69 11.83 -33.22
C ALA A 252 -8.26 11.30 -33.07
N SER A 253 -8.05 10.36 -32.15
CA SER A 253 -6.76 9.72 -31.93
C SER A 253 -6.88 8.20 -31.94
N LEU A 254 -5.99 7.54 -32.68
CA LEU A 254 -5.96 6.08 -32.77
C LEU A 254 -5.08 5.51 -31.66
N PHE A 255 -5.59 4.52 -30.93
CA PHE A 255 -4.79 3.74 -29.99
C PHE A 255 -5.05 2.24 -30.17
N ARG A 256 -4.07 1.41 -29.78
CA ARG A 256 -4.19 -0.05 -29.85
C ARG A 256 -4.20 -0.61 -28.43
N GLY A 257 -5.24 -1.38 -28.12
CA GLY A 257 -5.37 -2.14 -26.89
C GLY A 257 -5.41 -3.65 -27.16
N GLU A 258 -5.64 -4.43 -26.10
CA GLU A 258 -5.74 -5.89 -26.19
C GLU A 258 -6.91 -6.38 -27.08
N GLY A 259 -7.96 -5.55 -27.23
CA GLY A 259 -9.13 -5.84 -28.07
C GLY A 259 -9.02 -5.39 -29.53
N GLY A 260 -7.88 -4.84 -29.96
CA GLY A 260 -7.68 -4.30 -31.30
C GLY A 260 -7.47 -2.78 -31.33
N ALA A 261 -7.65 -2.19 -32.51
CA ALA A 261 -7.48 -0.75 -32.70
C ALA A 261 -8.78 -0.01 -32.39
N SER A 262 -8.68 1.00 -31.53
CA SER A 262 -9.79 1.87 -31.13
C SER A 262 -9.45 3.33 -31.42
N VAL A 263 -10.47 4.13 -31.70
CA VAL A 263 -10.37 5.56 -31.91
C VAL A 263 -11.01 6.27 -30.72
N LEU A 264 -10.27 7.18 -30.10
CA LEU A 264 -10.80 8.10 -29.11
C LEU A 264 -11.25 9.37 -29.84
N LEU A 265 -12.55 9.66 -29.81
CA LEU A 265 -13.12 10.90 -30.31
C LEU A 265 -13.33 11.86 -29.15
N GLN A 266 -12.79 13.07 -29.28
CA GLN A 266 -13.02 14.18 -28.36
C GLN A 266 -13.86 15.23 -29.08
N LEU A 267 -14.92 15.70 -28.43
CA LEU A 267 -15.81 16.73 -28.97
C LEU A 267 -15.68 18.00 -28.15
N VAL A 268 -15.36 19.11 -28.81
CA VAL A 268 -15.32 20.44 -28.20
C VAL A 268 -16.41 21.29 -28.84
N ALA A 269 -17.37 21.78 -28.04
CA ALA A 269 -18.37 22.71 -28.53
C ALA A 269 -17.72 24.07 -28.84
N ASP A 270 -18.02 24.65 -30.00
CA ASP A 270 -17.46 25.95 -30.39
C ASP A 270 -18.12 27.07 -29.53
N PRO A 271 -17.35 27.96 -28.87
CA PRO A 271 -17.88 28.88 -27.85
C PRO A 271 -18.82 29.98 -28.41
N VAL A 272 -19.02 30.06 -29.72
CA VAL A 272 -19.90 31.06 -30.35
C VAL A 272 -21.39 30.75 -30.12
N ALA A 273 -21.74 29.54 -29.67
CA ALA A 273 -23.11 29.16 -29.27
C ALA A 273 -23.33 29.10 -27.74
N ALA A 274 -22.30 29.38 -26.93
CA ALA A 274 -22.34 29.19 -25.47
C ALA A 274 -22.83 30.42 -24.67
N MET A 275 -23.66 31.28 -25.27
CA MET A 275 -24.40 32.35 -24.58
C MET A 275 -25.89 32.06 -24.51
N ALA A 276 -26.28 30.85 -24.10
CA ALA A 276 -27.57 30.54 -23.47
C ALA A 276 -27.65 29.04 -23.12
N GLY A 277 -27.33 28.69 -21.87
CA GLY A 277 -27.59 27.36 -21.33
C GLY A 277 -27.19 27.26 -19.85
N PRO A 278 -28.13 27.21 -18.89
CA PRO A 278 -27.84 27.25 -17.46
C PRO A 278 -27.33 25.93 -16.83
N ASP A 279 -26.81 24.97 -17.61
CA ASP A 279 -26.63 23.58 -17.13
C ASP A 279 -25.20 23.03 -17.04
N GLN A 280 -24.15 23.80 -17.41
CA GLN A 280 -22.75 23.36 -17.21
C GLN A 280 -22.14 23.82 -15.88
N GLU A 281 -22.64 24.90 -15.28
CA GLU A 281 -22.25 25.32 -13.93
C GLU A 281 -22.96 24.48 -12.86
N ALA A 282 -24.19 23.99 -13.11
CA ALA A 282 -25.01 23.35 -12.08
C ALA A 282 -24.38 22.12 -11.38
N PRO A 283 -23.73 21.15 -12.06
CA PRO A 283 -23.16 19.99 -11.37
C PRO A 283 -21.85 20.31 -10.66
N THR A 284 -20.95 21.10 -11.26
CA THR A 284 -19.69 21.50 -10.61
C THR A 284 -19.94 22.46 -9.46
N ALA A 285 -20.84 23.43 -9.64
CA ALA A 285 -21.28 24.33 -8.58
C ALA A 285 -21.99 23.55 -7.47
N ALA A 286 -22.86 22.60 -7.79
CA ALA A 286 -23.51 21.77 -6.76
C ALA A 286 -22.51 20.89 -5.99
N VAL A 287 -21.49 20.33 -6.65
CA VAL A 287 -20.42 19.55 -5.99
C VAL A 287 -19.56 20.45 -5.10
N LEU A 288 -19.17 21.63 -5.59
CA LEU A 288 -18.41 22.60 -4.81
C LEU A 288 -19.22 23.11 -3.62
N GLU A 289 -20.52 23.36 -3.82
CA GLU A 289 -21.44 23.80 -2.78
C GLU A 289 -21.66 22.73 -1.70
N ALA A 290 -21.77 21.46 -2.09
CA ALA A 290 -21.95 20.33 -1.18
C ALA A 290 -20.64 19.78 -0.59
N MET A 291 -19.47 20.33 -0.95
CA MET A 291 -18.18 19.84 -0.49
C MET A 291 -18.00 20.12 1.02
N PRO A 292 -17.62 19.12 1.84
CA PRO A 292 -17.47 19.29 3.29
C PRO A 292 -16.19 20.04 3.70
N GLU A 293 -15.33 20.39 2.73
CA GLU A 293 -14.15 21.23 2.94
C GLU A 293 -14.43 22.65 2.43
N GLY A 294 -13.88 23.65 3.12
CA GLY A 294 -14.03 25.04 2.71
C GLY A 294 -13.37 25.26 1.35
N PHE A 295 -14.11 25.87 0.42
CA PHE A 295 -13.61 26.15 -0.91
C PHE A 295 -13.85 27.59 -1.30
N VAL A 296 -12.80 28.23 -1.80
CA VAL A 296 -12.84 29.63 -2.21
C VAL A 296 -12.13 29.80 -3.53
N VAL A 297 -12.73 30.58 -4.44
CA VAL A 297 -12.08 31.04 -5.65
C VAL A 297 -11.93 32.56 -5.56
N THR A 298 -10.72 33.06 -5.83
CA THR A 298 -10.43 34.49 -5.86
C THR A 298 -9.89 34.93 -7.22
N ASP A 299 -9.91 36.23 -7.47
CA ASP A 299 -9.09 36.83 -8.52
C ASP A 299 -7.60 36.87 -8.11
N THR A 300 -6.73 37.36 -9.00
CA THR A 300 -5.30 37.56 -8.73
C THR A 300 -5.02 38.63 -7.66
N SER A 301 -5.99 39.48 -7.34
CA SER A 301 -5.94 40.44 -6.24
C SER A 301 -6.49 39.88 -4.92
N ARG A 302 -6.71 38.56 -4.86
CA ARG A 302 -7.25 37.82 -3.69
C ARG A 302 -8.68 38.21 -3.31
N ARG A 303 -9.44 38.85 -4.22
CA ARG A 303 -10.86 39.15 -3.98
C ARG A 303 -11.71 37.92 -4.27
N VAL A 304 -12.57 37.57 -3.33
CA VAL A 304 -13.44 36.38 -3.43
C VAL A 304 -14.42 36.54 -4.59
N LEU A 305 -14.34 35.62 -5.54
CA LEU A 305 -15.29 35.48 -6.65
C LEU A 305 -16.43 34.53 -6.27
N MET A 306 -16.10 33.45 -5.55
CA MET A 306 -17.02 32.40 -5.13
C MET A 306 -16.49 31.75 -3.85
N ALA A 307 -17.41 31.34 -2.97
CA ALA A 307 -17.12 30.51 -1.82
C ALA A 307 -18.29 29.55 -1.55
N ASN A 308 -18.00 28.34 -1.11
CA ASN A 308 -19.02 27.35 -0.78
C ASN A 308 -19.53 27.48 0.67
N ALA A 309 -20.59 26.75 1.00
CA ALA A 309 -21.19 26.72 2.33
C ALA A 309 -20.18 26.41 3.45
N ALA A 310 -19.30 25.42 3.27
CA ALA A 310 -18.31 25.04 4.27
C ALA A 310 -17.32 26.18 4.59
N PHE A 311 -16.91 26.98 3.60
CA PHE A 311 -16.10 28.17 3.88
C PHE A 311 -16.89 29.24 4.64
N LEU A 312 -18.17 29.45 4.29
CA LEU A 312 -19.00 30.43 4.98
C LEU A 312 -19.19 30.06 6.45
N GLU A 313 -19.30 28.78 6.78
CA GLU A 313 -19.32 28.31 8.17
C GLU A 313 -18.01 28.61 8.90
N LEU A 314 -16.85 28.27 8.30
CA LEU A 314 -15.53 28.55 8.88
C LEU A 314 -15.29 30.05 9.07
N ALA A 315 -15.67 30.87 8.08
CA ALA A 315 -15.56 32.31 8.11
C ALA A 315 -16.67 32.99 8.95
N GLN A 316 -17.63 32.21 9.45
CA GLN A 316 -18.82 32.66 10.19
C GLN A 316 -19.63 33.75 9.46
N LEU A 317 -19.86 33.54 8.16
CA LEU A 317 -20.64 34.42 7.29
C LEU A 317 -22.03 33.82 7.04
N ALA A 318 -23.06 34.67 7.05
CA ALA A 318 -24.44 34.23 6.85
C ALA A 318 -24.77 33.98 5.37
N THR A 319 -24.09 34.65 4.44
CA THR A 319 -24.35 34.52 2.99
C THR A 319 -23.08 34.68 2.16
N ALA A 320 -23.04 34.03 0.99
CA ALA A 320 -21.95 34.18 0.01
C ALA A 320 -21.77 35.64 -0.47
N GLY A 321 -22.84 36.44 -0.46
CA GLY A 321 -22.80 37.86 -0.81
C GLY A 321 -21.93 38.69 0.14
N GLN A 322 -21.76 38.28 1.40
CA GLN A 322 -20.87 38.95 2.34
C GLN A 322 -19.39 38.67 2.07
N ALA A 323 -19.08 37.50 1.51
CA ALA A 323 -17.71 37.13 1.14
C ALA A 323 -17.29 37.79 -0.19
N ARG A 324 -18.20 37.82 -1.17
CA ARG A 324 -17.90 38.23 -2.55
C ARG A 324 -17.31 39.65 -2.64
N GLY A 325 -16.21 39.79 -3.37
CA GLY A 325 -15.50 41.05 -3.61
C GLY A 325 -14.57 41.50 -2.47
N ARG A 326 -14.64 40.88 -1.29
CA ARG A 326 -13.71 41.12 -0.19
C ARG A 326 -12.43 40.31 -0.36
N THR A 327 -11.36 40.72 0.32
CA THR A 327 -10.06 40.06 0.24
C THR A 327 -10.02 38.84 1.16
N LEU A 328 -9.51 37.71 0.65
CA LEU A 328 -9.39 36.47 1.42
C LEU A 328 -8.51 36.62 2.68
N ASP A 329 -7.59 37.58 2.65
CA ASP A 329 -6.69 37.94 3.76
C ASP A 329 -7.44 38.30 5.06
N GLN A 330 -8.71 38.70 4.97
CA GLN A 330 -9.54 39.03 6.14
C GLN A 330 -9.81 37.82 7.03
N TRP A 331 -9.87 36.63 6.43
CA TRP A 331 -10.20 35.39 7.11
C TRP A 331 -9.00 34.45 7.22
N LEU A 332 -8.06 34.49 6.27
CA LEU A 332 -6.96 33.53 6.22
C LEU A 332 -5.68 34.06 6.90
N GLY A 333 -5.11 33.29 7.83
CA GLY A 333 -3.90 33.65 8.57
C GLY A 333 -4.18 34.18 9.98
N ARG A 334 -3.21 34.04 10.89
CA ARG A 334 -3.25 34.63 12.25
C ARG A 334 -3.13 36.14 12.20
N ASP A 335 -2.38 36.64 11.21
CA ASP A 335 -2.19 38.04 10.87
C ASP A 335 -2.11 38.23 9.34
N GLU A 336 -2.09 39.48 8.89
CA GLU A 336 -2.02 39.82 7.45
C GLU A 336 -0.67 39.44 6.80
N THR A 337 0.35 39.06 7.58
CA THR A 337 1.70 38.75 7.10
C THR A 337 1.96 37.26 6.94
N GLU A 338 1.36 36.41 7.77
CA GLU A 338 1.55 34.95 7.76
C GLU A 338 1.03 34.33 6.46
N ALA A 339 -0.13 34.79 5.97
CA ALA A 339 -0.69 34.33 4.70
C ALA A 339 0.12 34.78 3.47
N GLN A 340 1.03 35.75 3.59
CA GLN A 340 1.86 36.20 2.46
C GLN A 340 2.82 35.12 1.97
N ALA A 341 3.32 34.26 2.86
CA ALA A 341 4.18 33.14 2.47
C ALA A 341 3.44 32.15 1.55
N LEU A 342 2.15 31.91 1.80
CA LEU A 342 1.29 31.10 0.94
C LEU A 342 1.15 31.75 -0.45
N PHE A 343 0.85 33.04 -0.51
CA PHE A 343 0.67 33.75 -1.78
C PHE A 343 1.97 33.88 -2.59
N ALA A 344 3.11 34.14 -1.93
CA ALA A 344 4.41 34.16 -2.58
C ALA A 344 4.72 32.80 -3.23
N THR A 345 4.49 31.72 -2.49
CA THR A 345 4.69 30.35 -3.01
C THR A 345 3.75 30.03 -4.18
N LEU A 346 2.51 30.53 -4.16
CA LEU A 346 1.55 30.39 -5.26
C LEU A 346 1.99 31.12 -6.53
N VAL A 347 2.61 32.30 -6.39
CA VAL A 347 3.13 33.06 -7.53
C VAL A 347 4.35 32.36 -8.13
N ASP A 348 5.27 31.88 -7.29
CA ASP A 348 6.53 31.29 -7.74
C ASP A 348 6.37 29.85 -8.28
N HIS A 349 5.49 29.06 -7.67
CA HIS A 349 5.37 27.62 -7.95
C HIS A 349 4.01 27.18 -8.50
N GLY A 350 3.03 28.08 -8.59
CA GLY A 350 1.71 27.83 -9.17
C GLY A 350 0.78 26.94 -8.34
N ALA A 351 1.28 26.22 -7.34
CA ALA A 351 0.46 25.40 -6.45
C ALA A 351 1.13 25.17 -5.08
N VAL A 352 0.31 25.05 -4.04
CA VAL A 352 0.69 24.72 -2.67
C VAL A 352 -0.19 23.57 -2.19
N ARG A 353 0.43 22.47 -1.78
CA ARG A 353 -0.31 21.24 -1.42
C ARG A 353 -0.81 21.24 0.03
N ARG A 354 -0.02 21.78 0.95
CA ARG A 354 -0.32 21.83 2.39
C ARG A 354 0.34 23.05 3.01
N PHE A 355 -0.46 23.95 3.54
CA PHE A 355 -0.03 25.12 4.31
C PHE A 355 -0.87 25.19 5.58
N ALA A 356 -0.24 24.92 6.73
CA ALA A 356 -0.92 24.97 8.03
C ALA A 356 -1.06 26.43 8.48
N THR A 357 -2.28 26.85 8.79
CA THR A 357 -2.59 28.21 9.25
C THR A 357 -3.92 28.21 10.01
N VAL A 358 -4.57 29.36 10.16
CA VAL A 358 -5.88 29.50 10.81
C VAL A 358 -6.88 30.22 9.92
N ILE A 359 -8.18 29.96 10.15
CA ILE A 359 -9.28 30.82 9.69
C ILE A 359 -9.80 31.64 10.86
N ARG A 360 -9.95 32.95 10.63
CA ARG A 360 -10.55 33.92 11.54
C ARG A 360 -11.99 34.17 11.11
N GLY A 361 -12.96 33.76 11.93
CA GLY A 361 -14.37 34.01 11.71
C GLY A 361 -14.76 35.47 11.97
N ALA A 362 -15.84 35.93 11.34
CA ALA A 362 -16.34 37.30 11.48
C ALA A 362 -16.75 37.69 12.91
N TYR A 363 -17.05 36.72 13.78
CA TYR A 363 -17.38 36.94 15.20
C TYR A 363 -16.22 36.61 16.15
N GLY A 364 -14.98 36.57 15.64
CA GLY A 364 -13.76 36.41 16.44
C GLY A 364 -13.35 34.97 16.76
N GLY A 365 -14.03 33.97 16.20
CA GLY A 365 -13.57 32.58 16.28
C GLY A 365 -12.27 32.37 15.49
N VAL A 366 -11.38 31.53 15.99
CA VAL A 366 -10.16 31.12 15.28
C VAL A 366 -10.13 29.60 15.21
N GLU A 367 -9.97 29.04 14.01
CA GLU A 367 -9.93 27.60 13.78
C GLU A 367 -8.67 27.22 13.01
N ASP A 368 -7.94 26.21 13.49
CA ASP A 368 -6.74 25.70 12.80
C ASP A 368 -7.14 24.95 11.52
N VAL A 369 -6.48 25.28 10.41
CA VAL A 369 -6.78 24.73 9.08
C VAL A 369 -5.52 24.34 8.33
N GLU A 370 -5.66 23.37 7.42
CA GLU A 370 -4.69 23.12 6.36
C GLU A 370 -5.23 23.62 5.03
N VAL A 371 -4.42 24.42 4.33
CA VAL A 371 -4.79 25.03 3.05
C VAL A 371 -4.00 24.38 1.92
N ALA A 372 -4.72 23.91 0.91
CA ALA A 372 -4.18 23.64 -0.41
C ALA A 372 -4.64 24.74 -1.36
N ALA A 373 -3.75 25.21 -2.23
CA ALA A 373 -4.06 26.29 -3.15
C ALA A 373 -3.43 26.06 -4.53
N VAL A 374 -4.08 26.58 -5.56
CA VAL A 374 -3.61 26.51 -6.96
C VAL A 374 -3.86 27.83 -7.68
N SER A 375 -2.90 28.23 -8.51
CA SER A 375 -3.03 29.34 -9.45
C SER A 375 -3.39 28.78 -10.83
N VAL A 376 -4.51 29.22 -11.39
CA VAL A 376 -4.98 28.79 -12.70
C VAL A 376 -4.74 29.94 -13.69
N ALA A 377 -3.84 29.71 -14.63
CA ALA A 377 -3.60 30.61 -15.75
C ALA A 377 -4.67 30.40 -16.85
N GLY A 378 -5.15 31.49 -17.46
CA GLY A 378 -6.16 31.42 -18.52
C GLY A 378 -6.73 32.80 -18.86
N PRO A 379 -7.82 32.86 -19.66
CA PRO A 379 -8.47 34.11 -20.06
C PRO A 379 -8.98 34.96 -18.88
N ARG A 380 -9.28 34.30 -17.75
CA ARG A 380 -9.61 34.91 -16.46
C ARG A 380 -8.75 34.23 -15.38
N PRO A 381 -7.57 34.77 -15.03
CA PRO A 381 -6.70 34.14 -14.04
C PRO A 381 -7.36 34.18 -12.67
N CYS A 382 -7.34 33.04 -11.97
CA CYS A 382 -7.94 32.90 -10.65
C CYS A 382 -7.10 32.00 -9.74
N LEU A 383 -7.32 32.15 -8.44
CA LEU A 383 -6.70 31.32 -7.41
C LEU A 383 -7.80 30.46 -6.77
N GLY A 384 -7.55 29.17 -6.63
CA GLY A 384 -8.44 28.24 -5.93
C GLY A 384 -7.83 27.81 -4.60
N PHE A 385 -8.63 27.78 -3.54
CA PHE A 385 -8.23 27.38 -2.19
C PHE A 385 -9.17 26.29 -1.68
N ALA A 386 -8.59 25.18 -1.23
CA ALA A 386 -9.26 24.14 -0.45
C ALA A 386 -8.76 24.22 0.99
N ILE A 387 -9.68 24.34 1.94
CA ILE A 387 -9.43 24.66 3.34
C ILE A 387 -10.05 23.55 4.17
N ARG A 388 -9.18 22.72 4.73
CA ARG A 388 -9.58 21.60 5.57
C ARG A 388 -9.41 21.99 7.04
N PRO A 389 -10.43 21.82 7.89
CA PRO A 389 -10.26 21.92 9.33
C PRO A 389 -9.20 20.92 9.80
N ALA A 390 -8.16 21.39 10.47
CA ALA A 390 -7.25 20.48 11.15
C ALA A 390 -8.00 19.86 12.33
N PRO A 391 -7.79 18.57 12.67
CA PRO A 391 -8.43 17.98 13.84
C PRO A 391 -8.13 18.85 15.05
N ARG A 392 -9.20 19.35 15.70
CA ARG A 392 -9.09 20.11 16.95
C ARG A 392 -8.25 19.28 17.90
N ARG A 393 -7.03 19.73 18.17
CA ARG A 393 -6.32 19.27 19.36
C ARG A 393 -7.18 19.74 20.52
N ILE A 394 -7.94 18.82 21.11
CA ILE A 394 -8.44 19.01 22.46
C ILE A 394 -7.18 19.36 23.26
N PRO A 395 -7.06 20.57 23.83
CA PRO A 395 -6.07 20.78 24.86
C PRO A 395 -6.54 19.86 25.97
N GLU A 396 -5.92 18.68 26.09
CA GLU A 396 -6.08 17.88 27.30
C GLU A 396 -5.54 18.74 28.44
N GLY A 397 -6.48 19.42 29.09
CA GLY A 397 -6.25 20.12 30.33
C GLY A 397 -5.92 19.09 31.40
N ARG A 398 -4.62 18.82 31.55
CA ARG A 398 -4.02 18.62 32.86
C ARG A 398 -2.93 19.68 33.03
N PRO A 399 -3.14 20.70 33.89
CA PRO A 399 -2.04 21.52 34.35
C PRO A 399 -1.21 20.66 35.32
N GLY A 400 -0.14 20.06 34.82
CA GLY A 400 0.71 19.17 35.60
C GLY A 400 2.01 18.88 34.87
N VAL A 401 3.02 19.71 35.16
CA VAL A 401 4.47 19.46 35.12
C VAL A 401 4.93 18.20 34.37
N GLY A 402 5.51 18.39 33.17
CA GLY A 402 6.29 17.36 32.49
C GLY A 402 6.30 17.52 30.97
N ARG A 403 7.35 18.16 30.43
CA ARG A 403 7.67 18.13 28.99
C ARG A 403 7.93 16.69 28.56
N GLU A 404 6.94 16.00 28.00
CA GLU A 404 7.17 14.74 27.30
C GLU A 404 7.91 15.02 26.00
N VAL A 405 9.14 14.53 25.95
CA VAL A 405 10.00 14.53 24.77
C VAL A 405 9.58 13.33 23.89
N PRO A 406 9.40 13.48 22.56
CA PRO A 406 9.12 12.35 21.69
C PRO A 406 10.34 11.42 21.64
N ARG A 407 10.17 10.14 22.02
CA ARG A 407 11.28 9.19 22.27
C ARG A 407 11.51 8.13 21.19
N SER A 408 10.82 8.17 20.06
CA SER A 408 10.89 7.08 19.07
C SER A 408 11.26 7.54 17.65
N VAL A 409 12.18 6.80 17.02
CA VAL A 409 12.62 6.97 15.62
C VAL A 409 11.44 6.91 14.64
N GLU A 410 10.37 6.19 15.01
CA GLU A 410 9.10 6.08 14.28
C GLU A 410 8.32 7.41 14.22
N GLN A 411 8.33 8.22 15.28
CA GLN A 411 7.71 9.56 15.27
C GLN A 411 8.51 10.55 14.42
N MET A 412 9.83 10.36 14.32
CA MET A 412 10.70 11.17 13.45
C MET A 412 10.43 10.89 11.96
N THR A 413 10.07 9.65 11.62
CA THR A 413 9.73 9.26 10.23
C THR A 413 8.40 9.87 9.78
N GLU A 414 7.45 10.11 10.69
CA GLU A 414 6.20 10.84 10.39
C GLU A 414 6.38 12.33 10.13
N LEU A 415 7.47 12.93 10.61
CA LEU A 415 7.81 14.34 10.40
C LEU A 415 8.48 14.59 9.03
N VAL A 416 8.93 13.54 8.35
CA VAL A 416 9.54 13.61 7.01
C VAL A 416 8.48 14.06 6.00
N GLY A 417 8.67 15.27 5.46
CA GLY A 417 7.73 15.92 4.53
C GLY A 417 6.67 16.81 5.20
N ARG A 418 6.72 16.97 6.54
CA ARG A 418 5.88 17.92 7.32
C ARG A 418 6.68 19.11 7.86
N VAL A 419 7.99 18.96 8.05
CA VAL A 419 8.89 20.01 8.55
C VAL A 419 10.14 20.11 7.68
N SER A 420 10.76 21.28 7.59
CA SER A 420 11.99 21.45 6.82
C SER A 420 13.12 20.57 7.37
N MET A 421 13.95 20.02 6.49
CA MET A 421 15.10 19.18 6.87
C MET A 421 16.03 19.90 7.86
N LYS A 422 16.18 21.22 7.72
CA LYS A 422 16.99 22.05 8.62
C LYS A 422 16.44 22.07 10.05
N THR A 423 15.11 22.12 10.20
CA THR A 423 14.44 22.09 11.51
C THR A 423 14.56 20.72 12.15
N LEU A 424 14.28 19.66 11.38
CA LEU A 424 14.39 18.28 11.83
C LEU A 424 15.79 17.97 12.37
N VAL A 425 16.83 18.25 11.58
CA VAL A 425 18.23 18.02 12.00
C VAL A 425 18.53 18.77 13.29
N ARG A 426 18.13 20.04 13.39
CA ARG A 426 18.36 20.86 14.59
C ARG A 426 17.65 20.28 15.82
N GLU A 427 16.41 19.82 15.70
CA GLU A 427 15.67 19.21 16.80
C GLU A 427 16.28 17.87 17.24
N THR A 428 16.72 17.02 16.31
CA THR A 428 17.47 15.80 16.65
C THR A 428 18.78 16.11 17.36
N THR A 429 19.54 17.10 16.89
CA THR A 429 20.81 17.47 17.54
C THR A 429 20.57 17.98 18.95
N ASP A 430 19.59 18.88 19.14
CA ASP A 430 19.25 19.41 20.47
C ASP A 430 18.78 18.27 21.42
N LEU A 431 18.07 17.26 20.90
CA LEU A 431 17.64 16.08 21.66
C LEU A 431 18.80 15.16 22.05
N ILE A 432 19.67 14.82 21.09
CA ILE A 432 20.83 13.96 21.34
C ILE A 432 21.76 14.64 22.34
N GLU A 433 22.01 15.94 22.19
CA GLU A 433 22.83 16.71 23.13
C GLU A 433 22.23 16.68 24.54
N LYS A 434 20.91 16.86 24.66
CA LYS A 434 20.22 16.78 25.95
C LYS A 434 20.38 15.40 26.61
N LEU A 435 20.16 14.32 25.87
CA LEU A 435 20.27 12.95 26.39
C LEU A 435 21.71 12.60 26.79
N CYS A 436 22.70 13.02 26.01
CA CYS A 436 24.11 12.82 26.35
C CYS A 436 24.48 13.56 27.64
N ILE A 437 23.99 14.79 27.84
CA ILE A 437 24.21 15.56 29.07
C ILE A 437 23.54 14.88 30.27
N GLU A 438 22.27 14.45 30.14
CA GLU A 438 21.56 13.73 31.20
C GLU A 438 22.23 12.40 31.57
N ALA A 439 22.73 11.65 30.58
CA ALA A 439 23.43 10.39 30.80
C ALA A 439 24.77 10.62 31.51
N ALA A 440 25.56 11.61 31.06
CA ALA A 440 26.84 11.95 31.67
C ALA A 440 26.67 12.37 33.13
N LEU A 441 25.71 13.26 33.43
CA LEU A 441 25.40 13.68 34.80
C LEU A 441 24.94 12.52 35.68
N ARG A 442 24.13 11.60 35.15
CA ARG A 442 23.69 10.42 35.90
C ARG A 442 24.84 9.47 36.24
N ILE A 443 25.74 9.22 35.28
CA ILE A 443 26.91 8.35 35.46
C ILE A 443 27.88 8.98 36.47
N THR A 444 28.07 10.30 36.42
CA THR A 444 28.97 11.01 37.33
C THR A 444 28.31 11.46 38.65
N ARG A 445 27.07 11.03 38.93
CA ARG A 445 26.28 11.40 40.12
C ARG A 445 26.23 12.93 40.33
N ASP A 446 25.89 13.64 39.27
CA ASP A 446 25.77 15.10 39.18
C ASP A 446 27.09 15.88 39.39
N ASN A 447 28.24 15.20 39.34
CA ASN A 447 29.53 15.88 39.28
C ASN A 447 29.75 16.51 37.89
N ARG A 448 29.47 17.81 37.79
CA ARG A 448 29.56 18.62 36.56
C ARG A 448 30.96 18.68 35.98
N ALA A 449 32.01 18.65 36.81
CA ALA A 449 33.39 18.68 36.33
C ALA A 449 33.75 17.40 35.59
N SER A 450 33.41 16.24 36.16
CA SER A 450 33.62 14.93 35.53
C SER A 450 32.68 14.70 34.34
N ALA A 451 31.45 15.24 34.38
CA ALA A 451 30.52 15.15 33.24
C ALA A 451 31.02 15.95 32.03
N ALA A 452 31.60 17.14 32.26
CA ALA A 452 32.18 17.96 31.19
C ALA A 452 33.37 17.25 30.53
N GLU A 453 34.24 16.63 31.33
CA GLU A 453 35.38 15.84 30.85
C GLU A 453 34.92 14.60 30.06
N MET A 454 33.91 13.89 30.56
CA MET A 454 33.32 12.71 29.89
C MET A 454 32.68 13.05 28.53
N LEU A 455 32.13 14.27 28.38
CA LEU A 455 31.53 14.74 27.13
C LEU A 455 32.52 15.47 26.22
N GLY A 456 33.78 15.65 26.64
CA GLY A 456 34.79 16.41 25.90
C GLY A 456 34.48 17.91 25.76
N LEU A 457 33.70 18.47 26.69
CA LEU A 457 33.29 19.88 26.69
C LEU A 457 34.06 20.67 27.75
N SER A 458 34.26 21.97 27.50
CA SER A 458 34.71 22.87 28.57
C SER A 458 33.62 22.99 29.64
N ARG A 459 34.01 23.22 30.90
CA ARG A 459 33.04 23.39 32.01
C ARG A 459 32.01 24.48 31.70
N GLN A 460 32.46 25.62 31.17
CA GLN A 460 31.58 26.71 30.74
C GLN A 460 30.64 26.30 29.59
N GLY A 461 31.13 25.51 28.62
CA GLY A 461 30.32 24.99 27.53
C GLY A 461 29.21 24.04 28.00
N LEU A 462 29.51 23.20 29.00
CA LEU A 462 28.50 22.34 29.63
C LEU A 462 27.41 23.17 30.31
N TYR A 463 27.78 24.20 31.08
CA TYR A 463 26.81 25.09 31.77
C TYR A 463 25.85 25.79 30.80
N VAL A 464 26.35 26.31 29.67
CA VAL A 464 25.51 26.94 28.64
C VAL A 464 24.52 25.95 28.05
N LYS A 465 24.95 24.72 27.77
CA LYS A 465 24.07 23.67 27.22
C LYS A 465 23.07 23.17 28.26
N MET A 466 23.47 22.97 29.51
CA MET A 466 22.57 22.64 30.62
C MET A 466 21.47 23.69 30.80
N ARG A 467 21.81 24.98 30.77
CA ARG A 467 20.84 26.08 30.83
C ARG A 467 19.93 26.12 29.61
N ARG A 468 20.47 25.91 28.40
CA ARG A 468 19.70 25.88 27.16
C ARG A 468 18.67 24.75 27.12
N TYR A 469 19.02 23.58 27.66
CA TYR A 469 18.16 22.38 27.61
C TYR A 469 17.35 22.14 28.89
N GLY A 470 17.56 22.96 29.93
CA GLY A 470 16.88 22.85 31.22
C GLY A 470 17.21 21.55 31.95
N VAL A 471 18.49 21.16 31.97
CA VAL A 471 18.96 19.91 32.58
C VAL A 471 19.91 20.21 33.73
N GLY A 472 19.66 19.56 34.87
CA GLY A 472 20.36 19.77 36.15
C GLY A 472 19.65 20.81 37.03
N ASP A 473 19.74 20.65 38.35
CA ASP A 473 19.23 21.65 39.30
C ASP A 473 20.05 22.94 39.16
N LEU A 474 19.44 23.99 38.62
CA LEU A 474 20.09 25.28 38.39
C LEU A 474 19.84 26.28 39.54
N ASP A 475 19.32 25.81 40.67
CA ASP A 475 19.15 26.60 41.88
C ASP A 475 20.47 26.67 42.67
N ASP A 476 21.43 27.41 42.12
CA ASP A 476 22.41 28.12 42.95
C ASP A 476 22.33 29.61 42.58
N PRO A 477 21.95 30.50 43.53
CA PRO A 477 22.02 31.92 43.29
C PRO A 477 23.47 32.32 43.07
N VAL A 478 23.68 33.09 42.01
CA VAL A 478 24.95 33.76 41.71
C VAL A 478 25.30 34.66 42.90
N GLU A 479 26.31 34.30 43.68
CA GLU A 479 27.06 35.28 44.47
C GLU A 479 27.96 36.05 43.50
N ASP A 480 27.71 37.36 43.42
CA ASP A 480 28.59 38.35 42.82
C ASP A 480 29.97 38.31 43.50
N VAL A 481 31.03 38.12 42.69
CA VAL A 481 32.37 38.70 42.91
C VAL A 481 32.97 39.10 41.57
#